data_AF-A0A3L7RP74-F1
#
_entry.id   AF-A0A3L7RP74-F1
#
_cell.length_a   1.000
_cell.length_b   1.000
_cell.length_c   1.000
_cell.angle_alpha   90.00
_cell.angle_beta   90.00
_cell.angle_gamma   90.00
#
_symmetry.space_group_name_H-M   'P 1'
#
loop_
_entity.id
_entity.type
_entity.pdbx_description
1 polymer ?
#
loop_
_entity_poly.entity_id
_entity_poly.type
_entity_poly.pdbx_seq_one_letter_code
_entity_poly.pdbx_strand_id
1 'polypeptide(L)'
;MLLIVLGEISVPTVLGQSTSEYRLTERSIVQQGERIGRTEEVTSWDAARTAVIVCDVWDYHHSVNAVRRLEEMLPSMDKLLQTARQSGSVIIHAPSDCMPQYAEHPARLRAIDAPKVDLPRNIASWNCKTIKEDLGEYPLDQSDGGQDDEPQEHRLWAEKLKALGRNSDLPWKNQNPGIFIDSGKDYISDQGDEVWAILKSRKIEQVIMIGVHTNMCVLGRPFGLRQLVSNGMKVVLVRDLTDCMYNPKQWPYIDHFSGNDLMIAYLEQYICPTIRSDQIHGGKPVAFSRDLRAKKDLLPSEVPMPKDSPVPWGLTSWKGVFEHPFSQGAKRPLVRCSLRIPPELFSGPIVLSHPRIRKAWLNGHPMENAEGQSVPKTFAIDFAHTFGNDDANVLVLEIDSSPVSQTPQVPEADSGPMVRGPTGSVALSGRWQIKSPSDLGDTNLPLPAKFALPPAVYYTLESP
;
A
#
# COMPACT_ATOMS: atom_id res chain seq x y z
N MET A 1 56.71 -37.29 51.26
CA MET A 1 55.28 -37.05 51.54
C MET A 1 54.91 -35.76 50.83
N LEU A 2 54.41 -35.87 49.59
CA LEU A 2 54.15 -34.75 48.69
C LEU A 2 52.68 -34.35 48.85
N LEU A 3 52.41 -33.10 49.26
CA LEU A 3 51.06 -32.55 49.31
C LEU A 3 50.64 -32.07 47.91
N ILE A 4 49.52 -32.59 47.41
CA ILE A 4 48.85 -32.10 46.20
C ILE A 4 47.77 -31.12 46.64
N VAL A 5 47.88 -29.87 46.21
CA VAL A 5 46.84 -28.84 46.34
C VAL A 5 46.01 -28.88 45.06
N LEU A 6 44.74 -29.24 45.18
CA LEU A 6 43.75 -29.16 44.09
C LEU A 6 43.18 -27.74 44.08
N GLY A 7 43.45 -26.98 43.01
CA GLY A 7 42.83 -25.69 42.75
C GLY A 7 41.48 -25.87 42.05
N GLU A 8 40.43 -25.27 42.60
CA GLU A 8 39.12 -25.17 41.95
C GLU A 8 39.20 -24.20 40.76
N ILE A 9 38.84 -24.70 39.57
CA ILE A 9 38.64 -23.88 38.38
C ILE A 9 37.18 -23.44 38.38
N SER A 10 36.91 -22.19 38.76
CA SER A 10 35.59 -21.59 38.58
C SER A 10 35.35 -21.28 37.10
N VAL A 11 34.43 -22.00 36.48
CA VAL A 11 33.91 -21.70 35.15
C VAL A 11 33.01 -20.45 35.26
N PRO A 12 33.18 -19.41 34.43
CA PRO A 12 32.27 -18.26 34.47
C PRO A 12 30.89 -18.71 33.98
N THR A 13 29.90 -18.57 34.84
CA THR A 13 28.49 -18.65 34.46
C THR A 13 28.22 -17.60 33.40
N VAL A 14 27.93 -18.04 32.17
CA VAL A 14 27.34 -17.18 31.13
C VAL A 14 26.00 -16.69 31.70
N LEU A 15 25.96 -15.44 32.13
CA LEU A 15 24.70 -14.75 32.44
C LEU A 15 23.84 -14.84 31.19
N GLY A 16 22.77 -15.63 31.25
CA GLY A 16 21.81 -15.73 30.17
C GLY A 16 21.35 -14.33 29.78
N GLN A 17 21.34 -14.04 28.49
CA GLN A 17 20.62 -12.89 27.98
C GLN A 17 19.19 -12.99 28.52
N SER A 18 18.79 -12.02 29.34
CA SER A 18 17.40 -11.82 29.69
C SER A 18 16.65 -11.56 28.38
N THR A 19 16.05 -12.59 27.80
CA THR A 19 15.20 -12.46 26.60
C THR A 19 13.95 -11.72 27.02
N SER A 20 13.88 -10.42 26.74
CA SER A 20 12.63 -9.67 26.89
C SER A 20 11.65 -10.16 25.84
N GLU A 21 10.50 -10.64 26.28
CA GLU A 21 9.42 -11.06 25.40
C GLU A 21 8.34 -9.97 25.32
N TYR A 22 7.78 -9.75 24.14
CA TYR A 22 6.53 -9.02 23.98
C TYR A 22 5.37 -9.99 24.12
N ARG A 23 4.51 -9.73 25.10
CA ARG A 23 3.22 -10.40 25.20
C ARG A 23 2.18 -9.56 24.46
N LEU A 24 1.78 -10.01 23.28
CA LEU A 24 0.91 -9.26 22.38
C LEU A 24 -0.50 -9.86 22.36
N THR A 25 -1.50 -9.01 22.26
CA THR A 25 -2.87 -9.36 21.88
C THR A 25 -3.05 -8.91 20.43
N GLU A 26 -2.86 -9.87 19.52
CA GLU A 26 -3.02 -9.70 18.08
C GLU A 26 -4.51 -9.74 17.72
N ARG A 27 -4.98 -8.72 16.99
CA ARG A 27 -6.37 -8.57 16.56
C ARG A 27 -6.49 -8.86 15.07
N SER A 28 -7.39 -9.76 14.70
CA SER A 28 -7.68 -10.13 13.30
C SER A 28 -9.18 -10.14 13.06
N ILE A 29 -9.60 -10.12 11.80
CA ILE A 29 -11.00 -10.32 11.41
C ILE A 29 -11.15 -11.69 10.75
N VAL A 30 -12.13 -12.46 11.24
CA VAL A 30 -12.50 -13.75 10.66
C VAL A 30 -13.93 -13.67 10.14
N GLN A 31 -14.12 -14.24 8.95
CA GLN A 31 -15.43 -14.43 8.36
C GLN A 31 -15.89 -15.88 8.57
N GLN A 32 -17.00 -16.07 9.29
CA GLN A 32 -17.65 -17.36 9.47
C GLN A 32 -19.06 -17.29 8.85
N GLY A 33 -19.20 -17.82 7.63
CA GLY A 33 -20.41 -17.63 6.83
C GLY A 33 -20.63 -16.16 6.50
N GLU A 34 -21.81 -15.64 6.84
CA GLU A 34 -22.15 -14.22 6.66
C GLU A 34 -21.65 -13.32 7.81
N ARG A 35 -21.15 -13.89 8.91
CA ARG A 35 -20.72 -13.11 10.08
C ARG A 35 -19.25 -12.77 9.97
N ILE A 36 -18.96 -11.47 9.92
CA ILE A 36 -17.63 -10.91 10.05
C ILE A 36 -17.46 -10.43 11.50
N GLY A 37 -16.37 -10.82 12.15
CA GLY A 37 -16.10 -10.42 13.54
C GLY A 37 -14.62 -10.36 13.85
N ARG A 38 -14.25 -9.48 14.79
CA ARG A 38 -12.90 -9.42 15.31
C ARG A 38 -12.64 -10.58 16.28
N THR A 39 -11.43 -11.10 16.21
CA THR A 39 -10.88 -12.13 17.08
C THR A 39 -9.56 -11.61 17.63
N GLU A 40 -9.23 -12.04 18.85
CA GLU A 40 -7.98 -11.70 19.51
C GLU A 40 -7.24 -12.97 19.89
N GLU A 41 -5.94 -13.01 19.62
CA GLU A 41 -5.04 -14.09 20.01
C GLU A 41 -3.91 -13.51 20.85
N VAL A 42 -3.57 -14.19 21.95
CA VAL A 42 -2.43 -13.79 22.79
C VAL A 42 -1.19 -14.56 22.34
N THR A 43 -0.16 -13.84 21.92
CA THR A 43 1.10 -14.39 21.45
C THR A 43 2.28 -13.89 22.29
N SER A 44 3.39 -14.62 22.25
CA SER A 44 4.66 -14.17 22.82
C SER A 44 5.71 -14.09 21.72
N TRP A 45 6.35 -12.92 21.59
CA TRP A 45 7.35 -12.62 20.59
C TRP A 45 8.69 -12.32 21.28
N ASP A 46 9.77 -12.97 20.86
CA ASP A 46 11.11 -12.65 21.35
C ASP A 46 11.56 -11.32 20.74
N ALA A 47 11.79 -10.31 21.60
CA ALA A 47 12.18 -8.98 21.14
C ALA A 47 13.52 -9.02 20.38
N ALA A 48 14.46 -9.88 20.76
CA ALA A 48 15.74 -10.01 20.06
C ALA A 48 15.60 -10.58 18.63
N ARG A 49 14.45 -11.19 18.33
CA ARG A 49 14.10 -11.74 17.01
C ARG A 49 12.98 -10.96 16.33
N THR A 50 12.70 -9.76 16.83
CA THR A 50 11.71 -8.83 16.31
C THR A 50 12.38 -7.59 15.73
N ALA A 51 11.87 -7.11 14.59
CA ALA A 51 12.23 -5.80 14.07
C ALA A 51 11.04 -4.84 14.11
N VAL A 52 11.30 -3.56 14.36
CA VAL A 52 10.32 -2.47 14.15
C VAL A 52 10.72 -1.71 12.90
N ILE A 53 9.82 -1.64 11.92
CA ILE A 53 10.00 -0.83 10.71
C ILE A 53 9.19 0.46 10.87
N VAL A 54 9.86 1.60 10.69
CA VAL A 54 9.28 2.94 10.72
C VAL A 54 9.07 3.41 9.29
N CYS A 55 7.85 3.23 8.77
CA CYS A 55 7.50 3.54 7.39
C CYS A 55 7.15 5.04 7.24
N ASP A 56 7.94 5.78 6.48
CA ASP A 56 7.55 7.08 5.91
C ASP A 56 7.03 8.10 6.95
N VAL A 57 7.59 8.09 8.17
CA VAL A 57 7.35 9.10 9.21
C VAL A 57 8.16 10.35 8.87
N TRP A 58 7.73 11.08 7.85
CA TRP A 58 8.47 12.20 7.27
C TRP A 58 8.40 13.51 8.08
N ASP A 59 9.32 14.42 7.79
CA ASP A 59 9.36 15.77 8.35
C ASP A 59 8.23 16.67 7.85
N TYR A 60 7.72 16.45 6.63
CA TYR A 60 6.62 17.21 6.02
C TYR A 60 5.76 16.34 5.11
N HIS A 61 4.52 16.77 4.85
CA HIS A 61 3.62 16.17 3.88
C HIS A 61 2.85 17.25 3.11
N HIS A 62 2.34 16.93 1.91
CA HIS A 62 1.59 17.90 1.09
C HIS A 62 0.21 18.23 1.68
N SER A 63 -0.32 17.35 2.54
CA SER A 63 -1.52 17.63 3.34
C SER A 63 -1.14 18.11 4.74
N VAL A 64 -1.72 19.22 5.18
CA VAL A 64 -1.50 19.74 6.53
C VAL A 64 -2.21 18.90 7.59
N ASN A 65 -3.36 18.31 7.25
CA ASN A 65 -4.08 17.43 8.15
C ASN A 65 -3.30 16.12 8.40
N ALA A 66 -2.65 15.57 7.37
CA ALA A 66 -1.71 14.46 7.53
C ALA A 66 -0.54 14.81 8.47
N VAL A 67 0.05 16.00 8.34
CA VAL A 67 1.12 16.45 9.25
C VAL A 67 0.62 16.52 10.69
N ARG A 68 -0.54 17.12 10.94
CA ARG A 68 -1.13 17.23 12.28
C ARG A 68 -1.38 15.87 12.92
N ARG A 69 -1.97 14.93 12.19
CA ARG A 69 -2.21 13.58 12.70
C ARG A 69 -0.89 12.85 13.00
N LEU A 70 0.11 12.98 12.12
CA LEU A 70 1.44 12.42 12.37
C LEU A 70 2.05 12.98 13.65
N GLU A 71 2.01 14.30 13.84
CA GLU A 71 2.53 15.00 15.02
C GLU A 71 1.92 14.46 16.34
N GLU A 72 0.64 14.10 16.35
CA GLU A 72 -0.01 13.50 17.52
C GLU A 72 0.51 12.08 17.85
N MET A 73 1.00 11.34 16.86
CA MET A 73 1.55 9.99 17.05
C MET A 73 3.04 10.00 17.46
N LEU A 74 3.81 11.03 17.09
CA LEU A 74 5.27 11.07 17.26
C LEU A 74 5.75 10.71 18.68
N PRO A 75 5.18 11.25 19.78
CA PRO A 75 5.68 10.92 21.11
C PRO A 75 5.51 9.44 21.48
N SER A 76 4.41 8.83 21.03
CA SER A 76 4.13 7.41 21.28
C SER A 76 5.00 6.51 20.39
N MET A 77 5.18 6.90 19.11
CA MET A 77 6.12 6.24 18.19
C MET A 77 7.55 6.24 18.75
N ASP A 78 8.08 7.39 19.15
CA ASP A 78 9.44 7.48 19.68
C ASP A 78 9.61 6.66 20.96
N LYS A 79 8.62 6.71 21.87
CA LYS A 79 8.62 5.88 23.08
C LYS A 79 8.58 4.38 22.77
N LEU A 80 7.77 3.96 21.80
CA LEU A 80 7.75 2.58 21.31
C LEU A 80 9.14 2.15 20.85
N LEU A 81 9.81 2.96 20.03
CA LEU A 81 11.13 2.66 19.49
C LEU A 81 12.19 2.61 20.59
N GLN A 82 12.15 3.51 21.57
CA GLN A 82 13.03 3.44 22.73
C GLN A 82 12.86 2.14 23.52
N THR A 83 11.62 1.76 23.85
CA THR A 83 11.33 0.51 24.55
C THR A 83 11.72 -0.72 23.72
N ALA A 84 11.45 -0.68 22.41
CA ALA A 84 11.80 -1.76 21.51
C ALA A 84 13.32 -1.98 21.45
N ARG A 85 14.08 -0.88 21.31
CA ARG A 85 15.55 -0.89 21.30
C ARG A 85 16.13 -1.36 22.63
N GLN A 86 15.55 -0.96 23.77
CA GLN A 86 15.96 -1.44 25.10
C GLN A 86 15.71 -2.94 25.29
N SER A 87 14.65 -3.46 24.65
CA SER A 87 14.30 -4.89 24.65
C SER A 87 15.10 -5.70 23.61
N GLY A 88 15.99 -5.07 22.84
CA GLY A 88 16.84 -5.75 21.87
C GLY A 88 16.24 -5.91 20.47
N SER A 89 15.08 -5.32 20.18
CA SER A 89 14.54 -5.29 18.82
C SER A 89 15.43 -4.48 17.87
N VAL A 90 15.47 -4.91 16.61
CA VAL A 90 16.13 -4.15 15.53
C VAL A 90 15.21 -3.04 15.06
N ILE A 91 15.71 -1.81 14.96
CA ILE A 91 14.95 -0.68 14.44
C ILE A 91 15.43 -0.35 13.02
N ILE A 92 14.49 -0.29 12.07
CA ILE A 92 14.76 0.07 10.68
C ILE A 92 13.90 1.29 10.32
N HIS A 93 14.56 2.40 10.05
CA HIS A 93 13.92 3.62 9.58
C HIS A 93 13.84 3.61 8.07
N ALA A 94 12.64 3.76 7.51
CA ALA A 94 12.40 3.75 6.09
C ALA A 94 11.71 5.04 5.63
N PRO A 95 12.38 6.21 5.68
CA PRO A 95 11.86 7.45 5.13
C PRO A 95 12.06 7.46 3.61
N SER A 96 11.09 6.92 2.87
CA SER A 96 11.20 6.78 1.42
C SER A 96 11.42 8.12 0.73
N ASP A 97 12.18 8.08 -0.37
CA ASP A 97 12.53 9.24 -1.19
C ASP A 97 13.40 10.30 -0.46
N CYS A 98 13.94 9.95 0.72
CA CYS A 98 14.82 10.80 1.54
C CYS A 98 16.25 10.23 1.69
N MET A 99 16.61 9.15 0.97
CA MET A 99 17.92 8.51 1.13
C MET A 99 19.14 9.42 0.89
N PRO A 100 19.13 10.39 -0.05
CA PRO A 100 20.26 11.29 -0.24
C PRO A 100 20.71 12.04 1.03
N GLN A 101 19.76 12.36 1.92
CA GLN A 101 20.02 13.07 3.17
C GLN A 101 20.76 12.20 4.20
N TYR A 102 20.70 10.88 4.04
CA TYR A 102 21.31 9.91 4.95
C TYR A 102 22.55 9.22 4.36
N ALA A 103 23.04 9.63 3.18
CA ALA A 103 24.13 8.94 2.48
C ALA A 103 25.34 8.62 3.37
N GLU A 104 25.76 9.58 4.21
CA GLU A 104 26.89 9.44 5.14
C GLU A 104 26.49 9.06 6.57
N HIS A 105 25.19 8.85 6.83
CA HIS A 105 24.70 8.55 8.17
C HIS A 105 25.11 7.12 8.57
N PRO A 106 25.67 6.89 9.77
CA PRO A 106 26.15 5.56 10.17
C PRO A 106 25.09 4.44 10.07
N ALA A 107 23.83 4.74 10.37
CA ALA A 107 22.73 3.78 10.22
C ALA A 107 22.38 3.44 8.75
N ARG A 108 22.61 4.37 7.80
CA ARG A 108 22.48 4.13 6.36
C ARG A 108 23.63 3.25 5.87
N LEU A 109 24.86 3.59 6.23
CA LEU A 109 26.04 2.80 5.90
C LEU A 109 25.90 1.36 6.43
N ARG A 110 25.40 1.21 7.66
CA ARG A 110 25.10 -0.11 8.25
C ARG A 110 24.08 -0.93 7.44
N ALA A 111 23.09 -0.28 6.82
CA ALA A 111 22.12 -0.96 5.96
C ALA A 111 22.74 -1.40 4.63
N ILE A 112 23.59 -0.56 4.03
CA ILE A 112 24.33 -0.88 2.80
C ILE A 112 25.31 -2.04 3.05
N ASP A 113 25.98 -2.03 4.20
CA ASP A 113 26.95 -3.06 4.61
C ASP A 113 26.30 -4.35 5.13
N ALA A 114 24.97 -4.44 5.13
CA ALA A 114 24.28 -5.64 5.57
C ALA A 114 24.71 -6.86 4.72
N PRO A 115 24.92 -8.04 5.34
CA PRO A 115 25.32 -9.24 4.60
C PRO A 115 24.36 -9.54 3.45
N LYS A 116 24.91 -9.85 2.27
CA LYS A 116 24.12 -10.30 1.13
C LYS A 116 23.43 -11.62 1.46
N VAL A 117 22.15 -11.72 1.08
CA VAL A 117 21.32 -12.91 1.26
C VAL A 117 20.56 -13.21 -0.03
N ASP A 118 19.97 -14.41 -0.10
CA ASP A 118 19.03 -14.72 -1.18
C ASP A 118 17.78 -13.83 -1.07
N LEU A 119 17.46 -13.17 -2.19
CA LEU A 119 16.37 -12.22 -2.29
C LEU A 119 15.14 -12.90 -2.89
N PRO A 120 13.95 -12.72 -2.28
CA PRO A 120 12.71 -13.12 -2.93
C PRO A 120 12.48 -12.36 -4.23
N ARG A 121 11.81 -13.01 -5.18
CA ARG A 121 11.46 -12.39 -6.46
C ARG A 121 10.66 -11.10 -6.20
N ASN A 122 11.04 -10.03 -6.90
CA ASN A 122 10.39 -8.72 -6.82
C ASN A 122 10.43 -8.04 -5.44
N ILE A 123 11.29 -8.47 -4.49
CA ILE A 123 11.35 -7.86 -3.15
C ILE A 123 11.67 -6.35 -3.18
N ALA A 124 12.39 -5.89 -4.20
CA ALA A 124 12.72 -4.48 -4.41
C ALA A 124 11.59 -3.66 -5.06
N SER A 125 10.51 -4.30 -5.50
CA SER A 125 9.41 -3.65 -6.22
C SER A 125 8.26 -3.29 -5.28
N TRP A 126 7.46 -2.30 -5.66
CA TRP A 126 6.19 -2.03 -5.00
C TRP A 126 5.23 -3.22 -5.17
N ASN A 127 4.62 -3.69 -4.09
CA ASN A 127 3.64 -4.76 -4.15
C ASN A 127 2.21 -4.20 -4.13
N CYS A 128 1.52 -4.33 -5.27
CA CYS A 128 0.17 -3.80 -5.43
C CYS A 128 -0.92 -4.69 -4.81
N LYS A 129 -0.66 -6.00 -4.61
CA LYS A 129 -1.67 -6.92 -4.08
C LYS A 129 -1.10 -8.21 -3.50
N THR A 130 -1.79 -8.74 -2.49
CA THR A 130 -1.67 -10.12 -2.02
C THR A 130 -2.83 -10.98 -2.56
N ILE A 131 -2.66 -12.30 -2.52
CA ILE A 131 -3.69 -13.25 -2.98
C ILE A 131 -5.00 -13.11 -2.18
N LYS A 132 -4.93 -12.87 -0.87
CA LYS A 132 -6.10 -12.76 -0.01
C LYS A 132 -6.97 -11.53 -0.31
N GLU A 133 -6.37 -10.45 -0.80
CA GLU A 133 -7.09 -9.23 -1.17
C GLU A 133 -8.03 -9.42 -2.36
N ASP A 134 -7.84 -10.47 -3.18
CA ASP A 134 -8.75 -10.81 -4.27
C ASP A 134 -10.14 -11.23 -3.77
N LEU A 135 -10.26 -11.65 -2.50
CA LEU A 135 -11.52 -12.05 -1.86
C LEU A 135 -12.33 -10.88 -1.33
N GLY A 136 -11.71 -9.70 -1.18
CA GLY A 136 -12.31 -8.53 -0.55
C GLY A 136 -12.69 -7.43 -1.53
N GLU A 137 -13.39 -6.45 -0.99
CA GLU A 137 -13.57 -5.12 -1.58
C GLU A 137 -12.66 -4.14 -0.84
N TYR A 138 -12.00 -3.25 -1.59
CA TYR A 138 -11.16 -2.23 -1.00
C TYR A 138 -12.07 -1.16 -0.38
N PRO A 139 -11.86 -0.76 0.89
CA PRO A 139 -12.88 -0.06 1.65
C PRO A 139 -13.01 1.44 1.31
N LEU A 140 -11.99 2.03 0.67
CA LEU A 140 -11.89 3.47 0.44
C LEU A 140 -11.64 3.76 -1.05
N ASP A 141 -12.23 4.85 -1.55
CA ASP A 141 -11.79 5.48 -2.78
C ASP A 141 -10.77 6.57 -2.44
N GLN A 142 -9.52 6.34 -2.86
CA GLN A 142 -8.39 7.25 -2.67
C GLN A 142 -7.88 7.79 -4.02
N SER A 143 -8.73 7.76 -5.04
CA SER A 143 -8.33 8.07 -6.41
C SER A 143 -7.97 9.55 -6.63
N ASP A 144 -8.36 10.44 -5.72
CA ASP A 144 -7.93 11.85 -5.70
C ASP A 144 -6.65 12.09 -4.88
N GLY A 145 -6.00 11.03 -4.41
CA GLY A 145 -4.84 11.09 -3.52
C GLY A 145 -5.17 11.21 -2.04
N GLY A 146 -6.45 11.17 -1.65
CA GLY A 146 -6.88 11.21 -0.26
C GLY A 146 -6.75 12.58 0.39
N GLN A 147 -6.86 13.64 -0.42
CA GLN A 147 -6.74 15.03 0.02
C GLN A 147 -7.93 15.44 0.91
N ASP A 148 -7.70 15.54 2.22
CA ASP A 148 -8.71 15.90 3.21
C ASP A 148 -8.55 17.34 3.77
N ASP A 149 -7.62 18.13 3.24
CA ASP A 149 -7.48 19.54 3.58
C ASP A 149 -8.63 20.38 2.98
N GLU A 150 -9.02 21.43 3.69
CA GLU A 150 -9.90 22.45 3.11
C GLU A 150 -9.16 23.22 1.99
N PRO A 151 -9.81 23.55 0.85
CA PRO A 151 -9.11 24.10 -0.31
C PRO A 151 -8.30 25.38 -0.04
N GLN A 152 -8.79 26.25 0.84
CA GLN A 152 -8.06 27.46 1.22
C GLN A 152 -6.83 27.13 2.08
N GLU A 153 -6.97 26.22 3.03
CA GLU A 153 -5.88 25.79 3.90
C GLU A 153 -4.80 25.07 3.10
N HIS A 154 -5.20 24.20 2.17
CA HIS A 154 -4.29 23.52 1.26
C HIS A 154 -3.45 24.51 0.43
N ARG A 155 -4.07 25.57 -0.12
CA ARG A 155 -3.34 26.62 -0.85
C ARG A 155 -2.31 27.33 0.02
N LEU A 156 -2.70 27.76 1.22
CA LEU A 156 -1.80 28.43 2.17
C LEU A 156 -0.66 27.51 2.62
N TRP A 157 -0.95 26.22 2.79
CA TRP A 157 0.05 25.22 3.12
C TRP A 157 1.06 25.04 1.98
N ALA A 158 0.59 24.92 0.73
CA ALA A 158 1.46 24.83 -0.44
C ALA A 158 2.35 26.08 -0.61
N GLU A 159 1.83 27.28 -0.35
CA GLU A 159 2.61 28.53 -0.32
C GLU A 159 3.68 28.50 0.77
N LYS A 160 3.35 28.03 1.99
CA LYS A 160 4.31 27.84 3.08
C LYS A 160 5.42 26.86 2.69
N LEU A 161 5.07 25.72 2.10
CA LEU A 161 6.06 24.73 1.64
C LEU A 161 7.02 25.32 0.61
N LYS A 162 6.49 26.07 -0.37
CA LYS A 162 7.32 26.78 -1.36
C LYS A 162 8.25 27.80 -0.72
N ALA A 163 7.75 28.58 0.25
CA ALA A 163 8.56 29.53 1.01
C ALA A 163 9.68 28.85 1.82
N LEU A 164 9.51 27.60 2.22
CA LEU A 164 10.53 26.76 2.85
C LEU A 164 11.49 26.09 1.85
N GLY A 165 11.40 26.39 0.55
CA GLY A 165 12.23 25.77 -0.49
C GLY A 165 11.94 24.27 -0.68
N ARG A 166 10.67 23.87 -0.51
CA ARG A 166 10.19 22.50 -0.72
C ARG A 166 9.29 22.43 -1.97
N ASN A 167 9.26 21.25 -2.60
CA ASN A 167 8.23 20.92 -3.58
C ASN A 167 6.90 20.77 -2.83
N SER A 168 5.84 21.48 -3.26
CA SER A 168 4.54 21.41 -2.58
C SER A 168 3.89 20.04 -2.65
N ASP A 169 4.21 19.26 -3.68
CA ASP A 169 3.56 17.98 -3.96
C ASP A 169 4.25 16.82 -3.24
N LEU A 170 5.58 16.92 -3.10
CA LEU A 170 6.45 15.96 -2.40
C LEU A 170 7.40 16.72 -1.45
N PRO A 171 6.91 17.28 -0.34
CA PRO A 171 7.70 18.21 0.46
C PRO A 171 8.70 17.55 1.40
N TRP A 172 8.58 16.25 1.67
CA TRP A 172 9.47 15.55 2.60
C TRP A 172 10.92 15.56 2.13
N LYS A 173 11.84 15.61 3.10
CA LYS A 173 13.28 15.51 2.87
C LYS A 173 13.97 14.59 3.88
N ASN A 174 13.36 14.36 5.03
CA ASN A 174 13.94 13.57 6.11
C ASN A 174 12.85 12.82 6.86
N GLN A 175 13.24 11.88 7.72
CA GLN A 175 12.41 11.45 8.83
C GLN A 175 12.10 12.64 9.75
N ASN A 176 10.92 12.59 10.38
CA ASN A 176 10.49 13.58 11.33
C ASN A 176 11.48 13.69 12.51
N PRO A 177 11.92 14.90 12.90
CA PRO A 177 12.84 15.08 14.02
C PRO A 177 12.27 14.66 15.38
N GLY A 178 10.95 14.45 15.48
CA GLY A 178 10.31 13.85 16.67
C GLY A 178 10.63 12.37 16.87
N ILE A 179 11.26 11.69 15.91
CA ILE A 179 11.70 10.30 16.01
C ILE A 179 13.23 10.23 16.07
N PHE A 180 13.75 9.76 17.19
CA PHE A 180 15.18 9.60 17.39
C PHE A 180 15.74 8.38 16.64
N ILE A 181 16.80 8.60 15.87
CA ILE A 181 17.59 7.56 15.20
C ILE A 181 18.91 7.34 15.96
N ASP A 182 19.10 6.16 16.53
CA ASP A 182 20.36 5.77 17.17
C ASP A 182 21.39 5.37 16.11
N SER A 183 22.27 6.31 15.76
CA SER A 183 23.35 6.08 14.79
C SER A 183 24.23 4.85 15.09
N GLY A 184 24.35 4.45 16.35
CA GLY A 184 25.14 3.30 16.78
C GLY A 184 24.45 1.94 16.62
N LYS A 185 23.11 1.91 16.50
CA LYS A 185 22.32 0.66 16.59
C LYS A 185 21.33 0.46 15.47
N ASP A 186 20.72 1.53 14.98
CA ASP A 186 19.60 1.46 14.05
C ASP A 186 20.09 1.32 12.60
N TYR A 187 19.13 1.09 11.71
CA TYR A 187 19.30 1.02 10.26
C TYR A 187 18.46 2.09 9.58
N ILE A 188 18.92 2.58 8.43
CA ILE A 188 18.11 3.46 7.53
C ILE A 188 18.12 2.86 6.12
N SER A 189 16.96 2.52 5.59
CA SER A 189 16.77 2.12 4.19
C SER A 189 15.30 2.15 3.80
N ASP A 190 15.01 2.63 2.59
CA ASP A 190 13.71 2.49 1.91
C ASP A 190 13.74 1.43 0.79
N GLN A 191 14.83 0.68 0.65
CA GLN A 191 15.01 -0.35 -0.37
C GLN A 191 14.66 -1.73 0.18
N GLY A 192 13.79 -2.45 -0.52
CA GLY A 192 13.23 -3.71 -0.02
C GLY A 192 14.24 -4.85 0.10
N ASP A 193 15.22 -4.91 -0.80
CA ASP A 193 16.33 -5.87 -0.76
C ASP A 193 17.28 -5.64 0.42
N GLU A 194 17.64 -4.40 0.70
CA GLU A 194 18.45 -4.04 1.88
C GLU A 194 17.70 -4.33 3.18
N VAL A 195 16.43 -3.93 3.28
CA VAL A 195 15.58 -4.24 4.45
C VAL A 195 15.48 -5.75 4.64
N TRP A 196 15.24 -6.52 3.58
CA TRP A 196 15.20 -7.97 3.65
C TRP A 196 16.53 -8.58 4.12
N ALA A 197 17.65 -8.09 3.60
CA ALA A 197 18.99 -8.51 4.02
C ALA A 197 19.24 -8.24 5.51
N ILE A 198 18.82 -7.09 6.03
CA ILE A 198 18.87 -6.78 7.47
C ILE A 198 18.04 -7.80 8.26
N LEU A 199 16.78 -8.02 7.87
CA LEU A 199 15.89 -8.96 8.57
C LEU A 199 16.50 -10.37 8.64
N LYS A 200 17.03 -10.89 7.53
CA LYS A 200 17.60 -12.23 7.48
C LYS A 200 18.95 -12.34 8.19
N SER A 201 19.86 -11.39 7.98
CA SER A 201 21.18 -11.40 8.64
C SER A 201 21.08 -11.27 10.17
N ARG A 202 20.05 -10.58 10.66
CA ARG A 202 19.73 -10.43 12.08
C ARG A 202 18.85 -11.55 12.64
N LYS A 203 18.50 -12.57 11.83
CA LYS A 203 17.65 -13.70 12.22
C LYS A 203 16.28 -13.28 12.78
N ILE A 204 15.75 -12.19 12.22
CA ILE A 204 14.42 -11.67 12.55
C ILE A 204 13.36 -12.64 12.04
N GLU A 205 12.41 -12.97 12.91
CA GLU A 205 11.26 -13.82 12.60
C GLU A 205 9.97 -13.00 12.46
N GLN A 206 9.88 -11.89 13.20
CA GLN A 206 8.67 -11.10 13.29
C GLN A 206 8.94 -9.62 13.07
N VAL A 207 7.98 -8.92 12.47
CA VAL A 207 8.06 -7.48 12.19
C VAL A 207 6.87 -6.76 12.80
N ILE A 208 7.16 -5.69 13.52
CA ILE A 208 6.18 -4.69 13.96
C ILE A 208 6.29 -3.51 12.98
N MET A 209 5.20 -3.20 12.29
CA MET A 209 5.12 -2.06 11.37
C MET A 209 4.45 -0.87 12.05
N ILE A 210 5.05 0.31 11.94
CA ILE A 210 4.46 1.61 12.29
C ILE A 210 4.68 2.62 11.17
N GLY A 211 3.91 3.71 11.16
CA GLY A 211 4.14 4.83 10.24
C GLY A 211 2.97 5.06 9.30
N VAL A 212 3.21 5.72 8.18
CA VAL A 212 2.14 6.27 7.31
C VAL A 212 2.49 6.14 5.82
N HIS A 213 1.57 6.20 4.87
CA HIS A 213 0.12 6.07 5.05
C HIS A 213 -0.34 4.61 4.91
N THR A 214 -1.28 4.19 5.75
CA THR A 214 -1.77 2.81 5.88
C THR A 214 -2.13 2.18 4.53
N ASN A 215 -2.91 2.90 3.72
CA ASN A 215 -3.44 2.47 2.41
C ASN A 215 -2.49 2.69 1.22
N MET A 216 -1.28 3.19 1.48
CA MET A 216 -0.27 3.45 0.46
C MET A 216 1.05 2.80 0.88
N CYS A 217 1.96 3.56 1.48
CA CYS A 217 3.33 3.14 1.70
C CYS A 217 3.46 1.95 2.64
N VAL A 218 2.70 1.97 3.74
CA VAL A 218 2.69 0.89 4.74
C VAL A 218 2.29 -0.44 4.10
N LEU A 219 1.32 -0.45 3.18
CA LEU A 219 0.94 -1.64 2.44
C LEU A 219 1.94 -2.01 1.35
N GLY A 220 2.31 -1.04 0.51
CA GLY A 220 2.81 -1.33 -0.83
C GLY A 220 4.30 -1.09 -1.08
N ARG A 221 5.02 -0.34 -0.23
CA ARG A 221 6.47 -0.14 -0.42
C ARG A 221 7.20 -1.49 -0.47
N PRO A 222 8.42 -1.56 -1.05
CA PRO A 222 9.21 -2.79 -1.12
C PRO A 222 9.45 -3.48 0.25
N PHE A 223 9.46 -2.71 1.33
CA PHE A 223 9.55 -3.18 2.72
C PHE A 223 8.20 -3.25 3.44
N GLY A 224 7.10 -2.94 2.75
CA GLY A 224 5.75 -2.83 3.29
C GLY A 224 5.09 -4.17 3.58
N LEU A 225 3.92 -4.12 4.20
CA LEU A 225 3.19 -5.28 4.71
C LEU A 225 2.94 -6.35 3.64
N ARG A 226 2.55 -5.95 2.42
CA ARG A 226 2.26 -6.91 1.35
C ARG A 226 3.49 -7.72 0.95
N GLN A 227 4.66 -7.08 0.90
CA GLN A 227 5.91 -7.79 0.59
C GLN A 227 6.32 -8.73 1.71
N LEU A 228 6.28 -8.25 2.96
CA LEU A 228 6.67 -9.06 4.11
C LEU A 228 5.76 -10.30 4.25
N VAL A 229 4.44 -10.13 4.15
CA VAL A 229 3.46 -11.22 4.25
C VAL A 229 3.58 -12.19 3.07
N SER A 230 3.69 -11.68 1.83
CA SER A 230 3.83 -12.54 0.64
C SER A 230 5.09 -13.40 0.68
N ASN A 231 6.11 -12.95 1.39
CA ASN A 231 7.38 -13.66 1.58
C ASN A 231 7.47 -14.39 2.94
N GLY A 232 6.33 -14.60 3.62
CA GLY A 232 6.21 -15.49 4.78
C GLY A 232 6.71 -14.93 6.10
N MET A 233 6.95 -13.62 6.22
CA MET A 233 7.25 -12.99 7.50
C MET A 233 5.98 -12.94 8.37
N LYS A 234 6.14 -13.12 9.68
CA LYS A 234 5.10 -12.77 10.65
C LYS A 234 5.13 -11.27 10.87
N VAL A 235 3.99 -10.61 10.69
CA VAL A 235 3.92 -9.15 10.74
C VAL A 235 2.68 -8.71 11.50
N VAL A 236 2.82 -7.65 12.29
CA VAL A 236 1.70 -6.90 12.86
C VAL A 236 1.83 -5.42 12.54
N LEU A 237 0.70 -4.75 12.35
CA LEU A 237 0.62 -3.28 12.32
C LEU A 237 0.23 -2.75 13.70
N VAL A 238 0.86 -1.68 14.17
CA VAL A 238 0.42 -0.98 15.38
C VAL A 238 -0.69 0.01 14.99
N ARG A 239 -1.94 -0.38 15.21
CA ARG A 239 -3.12 0.29 14.62
C ARG A 239 -3.35 1.72 15.10
N ASP A 240 -2.83 2.08 16.27
CA ASP A 240 -2.89 3.45 16.80
C ASP A 240 -1.66 4.30 16.44
N LEU A 241 -0.67 3.74 15.74
CA LEU A 241 0.51 4.44 15.23
C LEU A 241 0.57 4.40 13.70
N THR A 242 -0.60 4.57 13.07
CA THR A 242 -0.75 4.65 11.61
C THR A 242 -1.91 5.58 11.25
N ASP A 243 -1.91 6.05 10.00
CA ASP A 243 -2.95 6.92 9.43
C ASP A 243 -3.10 6.65 7.93
N CYS A 244 -4.33 6.61 7.42
CA CYS A 244 -4.60 6.46 5.99
C CYS A 244 -4.72 7.82 5.27
N MET A 245 -4.53 7.84 3.95
CA MET A 245 -4.93 8.99 3.11
C MET A 245 -6.36 8.79 2.64
N TYR A 246 -7.28 9.61 3.10
CA TYR A 246 -8.68 9.48 2.73
C TYR A 246 -9.39 10.83 2.80
N ASN A 247 -10.00 11.21 1.67
CA ASN A 247 -10.84 12.38 1.56
C ASN A 247 -12.29 12.01 1.90
N PRO A 248 -12.92 12.61 2.94
CA PRO A 248 -14.32 12.37 3.29
C PRO A 248 -15.35 12.64 2.19
N LYS A 249 -14.96 13.35 1.11
CA LYS A 249 -15.79 13.60 -0.08
C LYS A 249 -15.74 12.46 -1.10
N GLN A 250 -14.91 11.43 -0.86
CA GLN A 250 -14.83 10.22 -1.67
C GLN A 250 -15.56 9.08 -0.98
N TRP A 251 -15.84 8.01 -1.73
CA TRP A 251 -16.46 6.81 -1.17
C TRP A 251 -15.63 6.25 0.00
N PRO A 252 -16.26 5.88 1.13
CA PRO A 252 -17.71 5.72 1.36
C PRO A 252 -18.42 6.93 1.99
N TYR A 253 -17.87 8.14 1.86
CA TYR A 253 -18.48 9.41 2.31
C TYR A 253 -18.66 9.51 3.82
N ILE A 254 -17.72 8.93 4.55
CA ILE A 254 -17.59 9.02 6.00
C ILE A 254 -16.45 9.96 6.39
N ASP A 255 -16.40 10.36 7.65
CA ASP A 255 -15.27 11.13 8.18
C ASP A 255 -13.95 10.35 8.08
N HIS A 256 -12.85 11.08 8.15
CA HIS A 256 -11.52 10.53 7.97
C HIS A 256 -11.20 9.36 8.93
N PHE A 257 -11.55 9.50 10.21
CA PHE A 257 -11.23 8.51 11.23
C PHE A 257 -12.03 7.22 11.05
N SER A 258 -13.28 7.34 10.59
CA SER A 258 -14.07 6.18 10.17
C SER A 258 -13.46 5.51 8.94
N GLY A 259 -12.89 6.27 8.00
CA GLY A 259 -12.10 5.71 6.90
C GLY A 259 -10.88 4.92 7.39
N ASN A 260 -10.14 5.46 8.36
CA ASN A 260 -9.00 4.78 8.96
C ASN A 260 -9.40 3.47 9.66
N ASP A 261 -10.53 3.45 10.39
CA ASP A 261 -11.07 2.23 11.00
C ASP A 261 -11.36 1.14 9.94
N LEU A 262 -11.99 1.51 8.82
CA LEU A 262 -12.27 0.57 7.74
C LEU A 262 -10.99 0.03 7.10
N MET A 263 -9.96 0.86 6.99
CA MET A 263 -8.68 0.46 6.43
C MET A 263 -7.94 -0.51 7.36
N ILE A 264 -8.00 -0.27 8.68
CA ILE A 264 -7.53 -1.20 9.71
C ILE A 264 -8.31 -2.52 9.64
N ALA A 265 -9.64 -2.47 9.51
CA ALA A 265 -10.47 -3.68 9.38
C ALA A 265 -10.09 -4.49 8.12
N TYR A 266 -9.85 -3.82 6.99
CA TYR A 266 -9.39 -4.49 5.78
C TYR A 266 -8.03 -5.19 5.97
N LEU A 267 -7.07 -4.53 6.63
CA LEU A 267 -5.79 -5.13 6.99
C LEU A 267 -5.96 -6.37 7.88
N GLU A 268 -6.76 -6.26 8.94
CA GLU A 268 -7.07 -7.33 9.90
C GLU A 268 -7.72 -8.54 9.24
N GLN A 269 -8.44 -8.34 8.13
CA GLN A 269 -9.13 -9.40 7.40
C GLN A 269 -8.25 -10.06 6.33
N TYR A 270 -7.48 -9.27 5.58
CA TYR A 270 -6.85 -9.76 4.35
C TYR A 270 -5.33 -9.80 4.38
N ILE A 271 -4.66 -9.05 5.27
CA ILE A 271 -3.21 -8.86 5.24
C ILE A 271 -2.54 -9.46 6.46
N CYS A 272 -2.74 -8.86 7.63
CA CYS A 272 -2.06 -9.22 8.87
C CYS A 272 -2.85 -8.78 10.11
N PRO A 273 -2.60 -9.41 11.27
CA PRO A 273 -3.14 -8.94 12.54
C PRO A 273 -2.63 -7.53 12.91
N THR A 274 -3.31 -6.90 13.87
CA THR A 274 -2.87 -5.62 14.44
C THR A 274 -2.70 -5.69 15.96
N ILE A 275 -1.81 -4.87 16.49
CA ILE A 275 -1.61 -4.67 17.94
C ILE A 275 -1.78 -3.19 18.29
N ARG A 276 -1.72 -2.85 19.58
CA ARG A 276 -1.70 -1.46 20.07
C ARG A 276 -0.34 -1.09 20.67
N SER A 277 -0.01 0.19 20.65
CA SER A 277 1.29 0.68 21.14
C SER A 277 1.50 0.45 22.64
N ASP A 278 0.42 0.50 23.44
CA ASP A 278 0.44 0.28 24.88
C ASP A 278 0.90 -1.14 25.27
N GLN A 279 0.79 -2.11 24.35
CA GLN A 279 1.29 -3.46 24.56
C GLN A 279 2.82 -3.54 24.54
N ILE A 280 3.51 -2.56 23.93
CA ILE A 280 4.97 -2.47 23.87
C ILE A 280 5.51 -1.54 24.96
N HIS A 281 5.02 -0.30 25.02
CA HIS A 281 5.61 0.74 25.88
C HIS A 281 4.72 1.18 27.07
N GLY A 282 3.61 0.47 27.30
CA GLY A 282 2.62 0.79 28.34
C GLY A 282 1.89 2.13 28.13
N GLY A 283 1.04 2.49 29.08
CA GLY A 283 0.27 3.75 29.02
C GLY A 283 -1.05 3.59 28.29
N LYS A 284 -1.41 4.57 27.45
CA LYS A 284 -2.64 4.55 26.66
C LYS A 284 -2.30 4.58 25.16
N PRO A 285 -3.07 3.88 24.32
CA PRO A 285 -3.01 4.04 22.87
C PRO A 285 -3.20 5.49 22.44
N VAL A 286 -2.65 5.87 21.29
CA VAL A 286 -2.90 7.19 20.72
C VAL A 286 -4.37 7.30 20.32
N ALA A 287 -4.95 8.47 20.61
CA ALA A 287 -6.27 8.85 20.14
C ALA A 287 -6.19 10.27 19.61
N PHE A 288 -6.55 10.46 18.33
CA PHE A 288 -6.49 11.77 17.70
C PHE A 288 -7.46 12.74 18.37
N SER A 289 -6.96 13.93 18.68
CA SER A 289 -7.69 15.02 19.33
C SER A 289 -8.95 15.45 18.57
N ARG A 290 -8.91 15.33 17.23
CA ARG A 290 -10.03 15.65 16.33
C ARG A 290 -11.00 14.49 16.10
N ASP A 291 -10.70 13.28 16.60
CA ASP A 291 -11.63 12.14 16.52
C ASP A 291 -12.65 12.19 17.68
N LEU A 292 -13.72 12.95 17.45
CA LEU A 292 -14.82 13.19 18.39
C LEU A 292 -15.92 12.12 18.32
N ARG A 293 -15.73 11.04 17.56
CA ARG A 293 -16.77 10.02 17.37
C ARG A 293 -17.02 9.24 18.66
N ALA A 294 -18.29 8.98 18.94
CA ALA A 294 -18.70 8.14 20.06
C ALA A 294 -18.43 6.64 19.82
N LYS A 295 -18.50 6.21 18.55
CA LYS A 295 -18.20 4.83 18.12
C LYS A 295 -16.98 4.85 17.22
N LYS A 296 -16.00 4.01 17.53
CA LYS A 296 -14.71 3.83 16.84
C LYS A 296 -14.50 2.35 16.52
N ASP A 297 -13.43 2.02 15.82
CA ASP A 297 -13.14 0.66 15.35
C ASP A 297 -14.29 0.10 14.49
N LEU A 298 -14.85 0.89 13.57
CA LEU A 298 -15.94 0.44 12.70
C LEU A 298 -15.52 -0.74 11.79
N LEU A 299 -16.46 -1.65 11.56
CA LEU A 299 -16.42 -2.65 10.49
C LEU A 299 -17.18 -2.14 9.26
N PRO A 300 -16.87 -2.65 8.04
CA PRO A 300 -17.59 -2.27 6.82
C PRO A 300 -19.11 -2.40 6.92
N SER A 301 -19.62 -3.44 7.58
CA SER A 301 -21.05 -3.67 7.78
C SER A 301 -21.74 -2.65 8.71
N GLU A 302 -20.97 -1.86 9.44
CA GLU A 302 -21.49 -0.86 10.39
C GLU A 302 -21.57 0.54 9.79
N VAL A 303 -21.03 0.73 8.58
CA VAL A 303 -21.07 2.00 7.86
C VAL A 303 -22.37 2.05 7.06
N PRO A 304 -23.25 3.04 7.31
CA PRO A 304 -24.48 3.16 6.56
C PRO A 304 -24.20 3.54 5.11
N MET A 305 -24.91 2.89 4.19
CA MET A 305 -24.89 3.29 2.77
C MET A 305 -25.49 4.69 2.63
N PRO A 306 -24.77 5.66 2.03
CA PRO A 306 -25.33 6.98 1.77
C PRO A 306 -26.49 6.86 0.76
N LYS A 307 -27.61 7.54 1.03
CA LYS A 307 -28.81 7.49 0.17
C LYS A 307 -28.70 8.35 -1.10
N ASP A 308 -27.91 9.43 -1.06
CA ASP A 308 -27.87 10.48 -2.08
C ASP A 308 -26.44 10.82 -2.57
N SER A 309 -25.49 9.92 -2.38
CA SER A 309 -24.10 10.16 -2.81
C SER A 309 -23.87 9.88 -4.29
N PRO A 310 -22.88 10.53 -4.93
CA PRO A 310 -22.44 10.16 -6.27
C PRO A 310 -22.14 8.66 -6.33
N VAL A 311 -22.54 8.00 -7.42
CA VAL A 311 -22.27 6.57 -7.58
C VAL A 311 -20.77 6.41 -7.78
N PRO A 312 -20.07 5.74 -6.84
CA PRO A 312 -18.64 5.52 -6.98
C PRO A 312 -18.35 4.59 -8.15
N TRP A 313 -17.06 4.45 -8.48
CA TRP A 313 -16.61 3.36 -9.33
C TRP A 313 -16.97 2.01 -8.69
N GLY A 314 -17.93 1.30 -9.28
CA GLY A 314 -18.36 -0.01 -8.80
C GLY A 314 -17.40 -1.10 -9.25
N LEU A 315 -17.22 -2.14 -8.46
CA LEU A 315 -16.41 -3.29 -8.85
C LEU A 315 -17.27 -4.29 -9.64
N THR A 316 -16.76 -4.78 -10.77
CA THR A 316 -17.47 -5.77 -11.60
C THR A 316 -16.49 -6.71 -12.29
N SER A 317 -16.94 -7.89 -12.69
CA SER A 317 -16.17 -8.77 -13.58
C SER A 317 -16.26 -8.28 -15.02
N TRP A 318 -15.37 -8.75 -15.90
CA TRP A 318 -15.48 -8.42 -17.34
C TRP A 318 -16.87 -8.77 -17.91
N LYS A 319 -17.38 -9.96 -17.62
CA LYS A 319 -18.73 -10.37 -18.00
C LYS A 319 -19.80 -9.46 -17.38
N GLY A 320 -19.62 -9.12 -16.10
CA GLY A 320 -20.51 -8.22 -15.37
C GLY A 320 -20.57 -6.81 -15.94
N VAL A 321 -19.58 -6.37 -16.73
CA VAL A 321 -19.65 -5.10 -17.48
C VAL A 321 -20.88 -5.07 -18.37
N PHE A 322 -21.24 -6.16 -19.05
CA PHE A 322 -22.37 -6.19 -19.99
C PHE A 322 -23.73 -6.35 -19.30
N GLU A 323 -23.74 -6.87 -18.08
CA GLU A 323 -24.95 -7.08 -17.28
C GLU A 323 -25.27 -5.85 -16.41
N HIS A 324 -24.29 -4.98 -16.17
CA HIS A 324 -24.39 -3.84 -15.27
C HIS A 324 -25.51 -2.85 -15.67
N PRO A 325 -26.21 -2.20 -14.71
CA PRO A 325 -27.23 -1.17 -15.01
C PRO A 325 -26.72 0.02 -15.86
N PHE A 326 -25.42 0.30 -15.80
CA PHE A 326 -24.75 1.31 -16.63
C PHE A 326 -24.59 0.91 -18.10
N SER A 327 -24.84 -0.35 -18.40
CA SER A 327 -24.65 -0.98 -19.72
C SER A 327 -25.98 -1.29 -20.40
N GLN A 328 -27.09 -1.22 -19.66
CA GLN A 328 -28.45 -1.42 -20.17
C GLN A 328 -28.87 -0.27 -21.12
N GLY A 329 -29.31 -0.62 -22.33
CA GLY A 329 -29.70 0.32 -23.40
C GLY A 329 -28.53 0.70 -24.32
N ALA A 330 -28.61 1.87 -24.99
CA ALA A 330 -27.54 2.40 -25.85
C ALA A 330 -26.39 3.09 -25.06
N LYS A 331 -26.20 2.68 -23.80
CA LYS A 331 -25.19 3.26 -22.90
C LYS A 331 -23.79 2.79 -23.28
N ARG A 332 -22.78 3.53 -22.82
CA ARG A 332 -21.37 3.30 -23.12
C ARG A 332 -20.58 3.39 -21.81
N PRO A 333 -20.59 2.34 -20.97
CA PRO A 333 -19.94 2.40 -19.67
C PRO A 333 -18.45 2.71 -19.84
N LEU A 334 -17.90 3.43 -18.86
CA LEU A 334 -16.46 3.54 -18.68
C LEU A 334 -16.03 2.44 -17.72
N VAL A 335 -14.94 1.76 -18.07
CA VAL A 335 -14.25 0.83 -17.17
C VAL A 335 -12.81 1.24 -16.99
N ARG A 336 -12.24 1.03 -15.79
CA ARG A 336 -10.83 1.31 -15.52
C ARG A 336 -10.13 0.23 -14.72
N CYS A 337 -8.82 0.12 -14.91
CA CYS A 337 -7.93 -0.77 -14.17
C CYS A 337 -6.53 -0.17 -14.03
N SER A 338 -5.72 -0.75 -13.14
CA SER A 338 -4.28 -0.51 -13.08
C SER A 338 -3.57 -1.47 -14.02
N LEU A 339 -2.65 -0.96 -14.84
CA LEU A 339 -1.84 -1.76 -15.76
C LEU A 339 -0.35 -1.39 -15.62
N ARG A 340 0.44 -2.29 -15.03
CA ARG A 340 1.90 -2.18 -15.04
C ARG A 340 2.46 -2.78 -16.31
N ILE A 341 3.37 -2.05 -16.96
CA ILE A 341 4.08 -2.46 -18.16
C ILE A 341 5.56 -2.17 -17.93
N PRO A 342 6.41 -3.21 -17.79
CA PRO A 342 7.84 -3.03 -17.64
C PRO A 342 8.46 -2.25 -18.82
N PRO A 343 9.30 -1.22 -18.57
CA PRO A 343 9.88 -0.37 -19.61
C PRO A 343 10.63 -1.14 -20.69
N GLU A 344 11.27 -2.26 -20.36
CA GLU A 344 12.01 -3.11 -21.29
C GLU A 344 11.14 -3.74 -22.40
N LEU A 345 9.82 -3.87 -22.16
CA LEU A 345 8.89 -4.40 -23.15
C LEU A 345 8.58 -3.41 -24.27
N PHE A 346 8.91 -2.13 -24.10
CA PHE A 346 8.78 -1.10 -25.14
C PHE A 346 9.91 -1.13 -26.19
N SER A 347 10.76 -2.17 -26.16
CA SER A 347 11.66 -2.50 -27.26
C SER A 347 10.94 -2.89 -28.57
N GLY A 348 9.63 -3.14 -28.50
CA GLY A 348 8.75 -3.28 -29.65
C GLY A 348 7.33 -2.78 -29.36
N PRO A 349 6.40 -2.89 -30.32
CA PRO A 349 5.05 -2.35 -30.17
C PRO A 349 4.26 -3.11 -29.11
N ILE A 350 3.52 -2.35 -28.29
CA ILE A 350 2.56 -2.88 -27.32
C ILE A 350 1.16 -2.47 -27.74
N VAL A 351 0.26 -3.45 -27.86
CA VAL A 351 -1.08 -3.25 -28.43
C VAL A 351 -2.14 -3.79 -27.49
N LEU A 352 -3.15 -2.97 -27.21
CA LEU A 352 -4.41 -3.35 -26.58
C LEU A 352 -5.45 -3.70 -27.65
N SER A 353 -6.13 -4.83 -27.53
CA SER A 353 -7.16 -5.24 -28.48
C SER A 353 -8.38 -5.83 -27.79
N HIS A 354 -9.58 -5.43 -28.21
CA HIS A 354 -10.84 -6.11 -27.92
C HIS A 354 -11.95 -5.59 -28.85
N PRO A 355 -12.84 -6.44 -29.39
CA PRO A 355 -13.85 -6.03 -30.39
C PRO A 355 -14.84 -4.97 -29.88
N ARG A 356 -15.08 -4.92 -28.56
CA ARG A 356 -16.03 -3.99 -27.93
C ARG A 356 -15.42 -2.67 -27.44
N ILE A 357 -14.11 -2.44 -27.57
CA ILE A 357 -13.52 -1.16 -27.13
C ILE A 357 -13.88 -0.09 -28.17
N ARG A 358 -14.52 0.99 -27.72
CA ARG A 358 -14.85 2.15 -28.57
C ARG A 358 -13.74 3.18 -28.56
N LYS A 359 -13.26 3.53 -27.37
CA LYS A 359 -12.19 4.48 -27.09
C LYS A 359 -11.37 3.97 -25.91
N ALA A 360 -10.10 4.35 -25.86
CA ALA A 360 -9.20 4.01 -24.77
C ALA A 360 -8.32 5.20 -24.40
N TRP A 361 -7.96 5.29 -23.12
CA TRP A 361 -7.04 6.28 -22.57
C TRP A 361 -6.04 5.59 -21.65
N LEU A 362 -4.81 6.10 -21.67
CA LEU A 362 -3.74 5.70 -20.75
C LEU A 362 -3.25 6.94 -20.00
N ASN A 363 -3.39 6.95 -18.67
CA ASN A 363 -3.05 8.11 -17.82
C ASN A 363 -3.66 9.43 -18.36
N GLY A 364 -4.92 9.40 -18.79
CA GLY A 364 -5.61 10.56 -19.39
C GLY A 364 -5.32 10.83 -20.87
N HIS A 365 -4.29 10.22 -21.45
CA HIS A 365 -3.95 10.40 -22.86
C HIS A 365 -4.81 9.51 -23.76
N PRO A 366 -5.55 10.06 -24.74
CA PRO A 366 -6.27 9.25 -25.73
C PRO A 366 -5.32 8.34 -26.51
N MET A 367 -5.72 7.09 -26.72
CA MET A 367 -4.93 6.12 -27.49
C MET A 367 -5.38 6.09 -28.95
N GLU A 368 -4.42 6.05 -29.87
CA GLU A 368 -4.68 5.97 -31.31
C GLU A 368 -5.02 4.54 -31.74
N ASN A 369 -5.91 4.41 -32.73
CA ASN A 369 -6.22 3.12 -33.33
C ASN A 369 -5.08 2.71 -34.27
N ALA A 370 -4.41 1.60 -33.96
CA ALA A 370 -3.17 1.19 -34.61
C ALA A 370 -3.36 0.66 -36.05
N GLU A 371 -4.56 0.21 -36.44
CA GLU A 371 -4.77 -0.49 -37.72
C GLU A 371 -6.04 -0.06 -38.51
N GLY A 372 -6.66 1.09 -38.20
CA GLY A 372 -7.81 1.58 -38.97
C GLY A 372 -9.09 0.76 -38.76
N GLN A 373 -9.84 0.43 -39.82
CA GLN A 373 -11.14 -0.29 -39.76
C GLN A 373 -11.01 -1.80 -39.47
N SER A 374 -9.85 -2.30 -39.00
CA SER A 374 -9.70 -3.71 -38.65
C SER A 374 -10.56 -4.08 -37.42
N VAL A 375 -11.06 -5.33 -37.42
CA VAL A 375 -11.81 -5.92 -36.31
C VAL A 375 -11.00 -7.13 -35.82
N PRO A 376 -10.64 -7.21 -34.53
CA PRO A 376 -10.97 -6.26 -33.45
C PRO A 376 -10.17 -4.95 -33.55
N LYS A 377 -10.73 -3.86 -33.01
CA LYS A 377 -10.01 -2.60 -32.87
C LYS A 377 -8.76 -2.80 -32.02
N THR A 378 -7.66 -2.22 -32.47
CA THR A 378 -6.36 -2.25 -31.81
C THR A 378 -5.96 -0.83 -31.40
N PHE A 379 -5.39 -0.68 -30.21
CA PHE A 379 -4.94 0.61 -29.67
C PHE A 379 -3.46 0.49 -29.28
N ALA A 380 -2.63 1.39 -29.80
CA ALA A 380 -1.21 1.42 -29.46
C ALA A 380 -1.02 1.97 -28.03
N ILE A 381 -0.19 1.31 -27.23
CA ILE A 381 0.27 1.81 -25.94
C ILE A 381 1.63 2.48 -26.14
N ASP A 382 1.66 3.80 -25.99
CA ASP A 382 2.86 4.62 -26.15
C ASP A 382 3.62 4.74 -24.82
N PHE A 383 4.93 4.50 -24.84
CA PHE A 383 5.82 4.69 -23.69
C PHE A 383 5.74 6.12 -23.14
N ALA A 384 5.59 7.12 -24.02
CA ALA A 384 5.49 8.53 -23.64
C ALA A 384 4.24 8.86 -22.81
N HIS A 385 3.21 7.99 -22.83
CA HIS A 385 2.01 8.13 -22.01
C HIS A 385 2.08 7.31 -20.70
N THR A 386 3.20 6.61 -20.45
CA THR A 386 3.45 5.92 -19.17
C THR A 386 4.26 6.80 -18.21
N PHE A 387 4.41 6.37 -16.95
CA PHE A 387 5.32 7.01 -16.01
C PHE A 387 6.81 6.77 -16.29
N GLY A 388 7.15 5.82 -17.18
CA GLY A 388 8.52 5.55 -17.63
C GLY A 388 9.45 4.86 -16.61
N ASN A 389 8.98 4.64 -15.38
CA ASN A 389 9.76 4.11 -14.24
C ASN A 389 9.18 2.80 -13.68
N ASP A 390 8.62 1.95 -14.56
CA ASP A 390 8.04 0.64 -14.20
C ASP A 390 6.85 0.71 -13.22
N ASP A 391 6.12 1.82 -13.27
CA ASP A 391 4.95 2.07 -12.44
C ASP A 391 3.64 1.56 -13.06
N ALA A 392 2.59 1.51 -12.24
CA ALA A 392 1.25 1.14 -12.66
C ALA A 392 0.53 2.33 -13.30
N ASN A 393 0.02 2.12 -14.51
CA ASN A 393 -0.70 3.11 -15.30
C ASN A 393 -2.20 2.93 -15.14
N VAL A 394 -2.97 4.00 -15.35
CA VAL A 394 -4.44 3.96 -15.37
C VAL A 394 -4.87 3.70 -16.80
N LEU A 395 -5.50 2.55 -17.05
CA LEU A 395 -6.13 2.25 -18.32
C LEU A 395 -7.64 2.48 -18.19
N VAL A 396 -8.22 3.32 -19.04
CA VAL A 396 -9.67 3.60 -19.08
C VAL A 396 -10.21 3.25 -20.46
N LEU A 397 -11.33 2.52 -20.51
CA LEU A 397 -11.97 2.06 -21.74
C LEU A 397 -13.44 2.50 -21.78
N GLU A 398 -13.88 3.04 -22.91
CA GLU A 398 -15.31 3.18 -23.25
C GLU A 398 -15.75 1.91 -23.99
N ILE A 399 -16.70 1.17 -23.43
CA ILE A 399 -17.14 -0.13 -23.96
C ILE A 399 -18.45 -0.01 -24.74
N ASP A 400 -18.54 -0.71 -25.86
CA ASP A 400 -19.81 -0.95 -26.55
C ASP A 400 -20.58 -2.09 -25.88
N SER A 401 -21.57 -1.72 -25.06
CA SER A 401 -22.42 -2.68 -24.35
C SER A 401 -23.69 -3.06 -25.13
N SER A 402 -23.81 -2.68 -26.41
CA SER A 402 -24.96 -3.04 -27.21
C SER A 402 -25.19 -4.57 -27.22
N PRO A 403 -26.45 -5.05 -27.20
CA PRO A 403 -26.75 -6.46 -27.37
C PRO A 403 -26.12 -6.97 -28.67
N VAL A 404 -25.53 -8.17 -28.64
CA VAL A 404 -24.94 -8.77 -29.84
C VAL A 404 -26.06 -9.07 -30.83
N SER A 405 -26.35 -8.16 -31.75
CA SER A 405 -27.21 -8.47 -32.89
C SER A 405 -26.46 -9.46 -33.78
N GLN A 406 -27.06 -10.64 -33.96
CA GLN A 406 -26.73 -11.73 -34.91
C GLN A 406 -25.52 -11.47 -35.85
N THR A 407 -24.30 -11.49 -35.31
CA THR A 407 -23.08 -11.54 -36.12
C THR A 407 -22.39 -12.86 -35.79
N PRO A 408 -22.41 -13.85 -36.70
CA PRO A 408 -21.82 -15.15 -36.44
C PRO A 408 -20.30 -15.03 -36.56
N GLN A 409 -19.61 -15.06 -35.42
CA GLN A 409 -18.17 -15.28 -35.19
C GLN A 409 -17.58 -14.29 -34.17
N VAL A 410 -17.89 -14.42 -32.87
CA VAL A 410 -16.93 -14.00 -31.83
C VAL A 410 -17.11 -14.87 -30.57
N PRO A 411 -16.41 -16.01 -30.46
CA PRO A 411 -16.21 -16.71 -29.19
C PRO A 411 -15.42 -15.86 -28.16
N GLU A 412 -14.74 -14.79 -28.60
CA GLU A 412 -13.87 -13.90 -27.81
C GLU A 412 -14.60 -12.82 -26.97
N ALA A 413 -15.94 -12.70 -27.04
CA ALA A 413 -16.64 -11.64 -26.30
C ALA A 413 -16.60 -11.83 -24.77
N ASP A 414 -16.37 -13.06 -24.32
CA ASP A 414 -16.25 -13.42 -22.89
C ASP A 414 -14.81 -13.32 -22.37
N SER A 415 -13.80 -13.32 -23.24
CA SER A 415 -12.41 -13.07 -22.84
C SER A 415 -12.18 -11.57 -22.68
N GLY A 416 -11.63 -11.15 -21.55
CA GLY A 416 -11.31 -9.74 -21.30
C GLY A 416 -10.35 -9.14 -22.33
N PRO A 417 -10.18 -7.81 -22.37
CA PRO A 417 -9.25 -7.16 -23.29
C PRO A 417 -7.85 -7.75 -23.21
N MET A 418 -7.17 -7.88 -24.34
CA MET A 418 -5.83 -8.44 -24.39
C MET A 418 -4.81 -7.34 -24.63
N VAL A 419 -3.77 -7.30 -23.81
CA VAL A 419 -2.56 -6.49 -24.04
C VAL A 419 -1.45 -7.44 -24.49
N ARG A 420 -0.85 -7.17 -25.66
CA ARG A 420 0.26 -7.95 -26.22
C ARG A 420 1.47 -7.05 -26.42
N GLY A 421 2.62 -7.51 -25.95
CA GLY A 421 3.93 -6.95 -26.27
C GLY A 421 4.78 -7.94 -27.08
N PRO A 422 6.05 -7.62 -27.34
CA PRO A 422 6.93 -8.44 -28.19
C PRO A 422 7.16 -9.86 -27.66
N THR A 423 7.24 -10.02 -26.34
CA THR A 423 7.63 -11.26 -25.66
C THR A 423 6.60 -11.77 -24.66
N GLY A 424 5.48 -11.04 -24.45
CA GLY A 424 4.48 -11.37 -23.43
C GLY A 424 3.08 -10.88 -23.78
N SER A 425 2.08 -11.43 -23.09
CA SER A 425 0.69 -11.00 -23.22
C SER A 425 -0.06 -11.16 -21.89
N VAL A 426 -1.01 -10.26 -21.61
CA VAL A 426 -1.90 -10.36 -20.46
C VAL A 426 -3.35 -10.17 -20.88
N ALA A 427 -4.21 -11.10 -20.46
CA ALA A 427 -5.64 -10.99 -20.59
C ALA A 427 -6.21 -10.24 -19.37
N LEU A 428 -6.86 -9.10 -19.60
CA LEU A 428 -7.48 -8.27 -18.58
C LEU A 428 -8.88 -8.80 -18.20
N SER A 429 -8.96 -10.10 -17.87
CA SER A 429 -10.22 -10.85 -17.66
C SER A 429 -10.72 -10.85 -16.21
N GLY A 430 -10.00 -10.18 -15.31
CA GLY A 430 -10.33 -10.12 -13.89
C GLY A 430 -11.42 -9.09 -13.58
N ARG A 431 -11.28 -8.43 -12.42
CA ARG A 431 -12.20 -7.37 -12.01
C ARG A 431 -11.82 -6.03 -12.65
N TRP A 432 -12.83 -5.20 -12.83
CA TRP A 432 -12.76 -3.85 -13.36
C TRP A 432 -13.55 -2.93 -12.45
N GLN A 433 -13.15 -1.67 -12.40
CA GLN A 433 -14.01 -0.62 -11.89
C GLN A 433 -14.90 -0.14 -13.04
N ILE A 434 -16.21 0.04 -12.82
CA ILE A 434 -17.20 0.49 -13.81
C ILE A 434 -17.95 1.72 -13.32
N LYS A 435 -18.23 2.65 -14.24
CA LYS A 435 -19.04 3.85 -14.00
C LYS A 435 -19.89 4.17 -15.22
N SER A 436 -20.98 4.91 -15.03
CA SER A 436 -21.71 5.51 -16.14
C SER A 436 -20.81 6.50 -16.90
N PRO A 437 -20.98 6.67 -18.22
CA PRO A 437 -20.26 7.71 -18.95
C PRO A 437 -20.64 9.09 -18.41
N SER A 438 -19.68 9.74 -17.73
CA SER A 438 -19.68 11.16 -17.38
C SER A 438 -18.33 11.77 -17.80
N ASP A 439 -18.19 13.09 -17.69
CA ASP A 439 -17.12 13.93 -18.23
C ASP A 439 -15.70 13.30 -18.30
N LEU A 440 -14.92 13.72 -19.31
CA LEU A 440 -13.54 13.27 -19.59
C LEU A 440 -12.58 13.36 -18.39
N GLY A 441 -12.92 14.10 -17.33
CA GLY A 441 -12.13 14.18 -16.09
C GLY A 441 -11.90 12.83 -15.39
N ASP A 442 -12.73 11.82 -15.68
CA ASP A 442 -12.60 10.46 -15.15
C ASP A 442 -11.49 9.61 -15.84
N THR A 443 -10.81 10.15 -16.86
CA THR A 443 -9.79 9.42 -17.65
C THR A 443 -8.36 9.54 -17.11
N ASN A 444 -8.11 10.44 -16.16
CA ASN A 444 -6.81 10.65 -15.53
C ASN A 444 -6.91 10.54 -14.01
N LEU A 445 -5.80 10.19 -13.35
CA LEU A 445 -5.66 10.26 -11.90
C LEU A 445 -4.52 11.22 -11.55
N PRO A 446 -4.61 11.95 -10.42
CA PRO A 446 -3.54 12.85 -9.97
C PRO A 446 -2.29 12.11 -9.49
N LEU A 447 -2.36 10.80 -9.27
CA LEU A 447 -1.28 9.94 -8.80
C LEU A 447 -1.19 8.65 -9.64
N PRO A 448 -0.03 7.98 -9.67
CA PRO A 448 0.10 6.65 -10.25
C PRO A 448 -0.95 5.66 -9.74
N ALA A 449 -1.39 4.75 -10.61
CA ALA A 449 -2.56 3.91 -10.37
C ALA A 449 -2.42 3.02 -9.13
N LYS A 450 -1.19 2.61 -8.80
CA LYS A 450 -0.87 1.80 -7.61
C LYS A 450 -1.22 2.47 -6.28
N PHE A 451 -1.32 3.79 -6.27
CA PHE A 451 -1.70 4.57 -5.09
C PHE A 451 -3.19 4.89 -5.04
N ALA A 452 -3.92 4.65 -6.12
CA ALA A 452 -5.24 5.24 -6.34
C ALA A 452 -6.35 4.19 -6.54
N LEU A 453 -6.00 3.06 -7.17
CA LEU A 453 -6.95 2.03 -7.55
C LEU A 453 -6.83 0.78 -6.66
N PRO A 454 -7.94 0.05 -6.45
CA PRO A 454 -7.94 -1.10 -5.57
C PRO A 454 -7.10 -2.26 -6.13
N PRO A 455 -6.51 -3.11 -5.26
CA PRO A 455 -5.73 -4.30 -5.65
C PRO A 455 -6.47 -5.24 -6.63
N ALA A 456 -7.79 -5.28 -6.47
CA ALA A 456 -8.73 -6.07 -7.26
C ALA A 456 -8.64 -5.84 -8.78
N VAL A 457 -8.25 -4.65 -9.21
CA VAL A 457 -8.21 -4.23 -10.63
C VAL A 457 -6.78 -4.05 -11.13
N TYR A 458 -5.81 -4.68 -10.47
CA TYR A 458 -4.41 -4.59 -10.85
C TYR A 458 -4.00 -5.71 -11.81
N TYR A 459 -3.41 -5.31 -12.94
CA TYR A 459 -2.84 -6.17 -13.96
C TYR A 459 -1.38 -5.80 -14.22
N THR A 460 -0.59 -6.80 -14.60
CA THR A 460 0.79 -6.61 -15.03
C THR A 460 1.00 -7.35 -16.34
N LEU A 461 1.64 -6.70 -17.31
CA LEU A 461 2.22 -7.38 -18.45
C LEU A 461 3.57 -7.94 -17.99
N GLU A 462 3.68 -9.26 -17.92
CA GLU A 462 4.93 -9.90 -17.52
C GLU A 462 5.84 -10.09 -18.73
N SER A 463 7.14 -9.84 -18.55
CA SER A 463 8.16 -10.45 -19.39
C SER A 463 8.26 -11.94 -19.00
N PRO A 464 8.40 -12.86 -19.97
CA PRO A 464 8.54 -14.29 -19.70
C PRO A 464 9.68 -14.63 -18.73
#